data_AF-A0A6N3F3U4-F1
#
_entry.id   AF-A0A6N3F3U4-F1
#
_cell.length_a   1.000
_cell.length_b   1.000
_cell.length_c   1.000
_cell.angle_alpha   90.00
_cell.angle_beta   90.00
_cell.angle_gamma   90.00
#
_symmetry.space_group_name_H-M   'P 1'
#
loop_
_entity.id
_entity.type
_entity.pdbx_description
1 polymer ?
#
loop_
_entity_poly.entity_id
_entity_poly.type
_entity_poly.pdbx_seq_one_letter_code
_entity_poly.pdbx_strand_id
1 'polypeptide(L)'
;MQLAIQEPYMLTVQPDDFFISPRRLDENFGTMICFHRRYDLGDEHNYGDNEDFLKDLYLQTVGNDEKGEEKYDRLLDRLSKQPDTPFGTREYARAVNQALMAEIEKEHIVLPLYLYDHSALAMSTDSFVGRAVHAEWDSGQVGWIYVSKADIRAEYQVDRITPSVREQAENRLKDEVRIYDAYLRGECYGYELYKNGELTDSCWGFVGSFDEAIKDIAEYLPDECKGMTEKLAEVNDPASMVKTLLKHARIQVEQAAKDMERKPREQVLGAEL
;
A
#
# COMPACT_ATOMS: atom_id res chain seq x y z
N MET A 1 -18.72 7.90 -3.89
CA MET A 1 -18.79 8.49 -2.53
C MET A 1 -19.83 7.74 -1.73
N GLN A 2 -19.52 7.42 -0.48
CA GLN A 2 -20.46 6.87 0.48
C GLN A 2 -20.79 7.90 1.57
N LEU A 3 -22.00 7.83 2.12
CA LEU A 3 -22.52 8.82 3.05
C LEU A 3 -23.28 8.13 4.20
N ALA A 4 -23.06 8.60 5.42
CA ALA A 4 -23.84 8.24 6.60
C ALA A 4 -24.27 9.50 7.37
N ILE A 5 -25.49 9.49 7.91
CA ILE A 5 -26.03 10.59 8.71
C ILE A 5 -26.46 10.08 10.08
N GLN A 6 -25.96 10.73 11.12
CA GLN A 6 -26.34 10.52 12.51
C GLN A 6 -26.33 11.88 13.19
N GLU A 7 -27.49 12.55 13.21
CA GLU A 7 -27.63 13.92 13.72
C GLU A 7 -26.89 14.11 15.07
N PRO A 8 -26.07 15.17 15.21
CA PRO A 8 -25.86 16.29 14.29
C PRO A 8 -24.81 16.06 13.18
N TYR A 9 -24.34 14.83 13.01
CA TYR A 9 -23.19 14.49 12.18
C TYR A 9 -23.55 13.95 10.80
N MET A 10 -22.69 14.23 9.84
CA MET A 10 -22.69 13.68 8.49
C MET A 10 -21.26 13.24 8.15
N LEU A 11 -21.09 11.97 7.80
CA LEU A 11 -19.83 11.37 7.41
C LEU A 11 -19.85 11.07 5.91
N THR A 12 -18.88 11.58 5.17
CA THR A 12 -18.61 11.18 3.79
C THR A 12 -17.32 10.37 3.73
N VAL A 13 -17.31 9.32 2.92
CA VAL A 13 -16.10 8.56 2.57
C VAL A 13 -16.00 8.53 1.06
N GLN A 14 -14.82 8.84 0.53
CA GLN A 14 -14.58 8.90 -0.91
C GLN A 14 -13.21 8.36 -1.30
N PRO A 15 -13.05 7.89 -2.55
CA PRO A 15 -11.75 7.57 -3.09
C PRO A 15 -10.81 8.78 -3.01
N ASP A 16 -9.54 8.51 -2.74
CA ASP A 16 -8.47 9.50 -2.77
C ASP A 16 -7.79 9.46 -4.14
N ASP A 17 -8.25 10.33 -5.04
CA ASP A 17 -7.71 10.44 -6.41
C ASP A 17 -6.33 11.11 -6.47
N PHE A 18 -5.85 11.69 -5.36
CA PHE A 18 -4.56 12.41 -5.28
C PHE A 18 -3.53 11.67 -4.43
N PHE A 19 -3.78 10.40 -4.13
CA PHE A 19 -2.92 9.62 -3.26
C PHE A 19 -1.51 9.48 -3.84
N ILE A 20 -0.52 9.90 -3.05
CA ILE A 20 0.90 9.78 -3.38
C ILE A 20 1.28 8.30 -3.27
N SER A 21 2.00 7.77 -4.27
CA SER A 21 2.51 6.40 -4.21
C SER A 21 3.21 6.13 -2.87
N PRO A 22 2.89 5.03 -2.17
CA PRO A 22 3.52 4.72 -0.88
C PRO A 22 5.04 4.46 -1.04
N ARG A 23 5.50 4.18 -2.26
CA ARG A 23 6.93 4.03 -2.60
C ARG A 23 7.67 5.37 -2.72
N ARG A 24 6.97 6.50 -2.67
CA ARG A 24 7.56 7.85 -2.66
C ARG A 24 7.58 8.49 -1.28
N LEU A 25 7.26 7.73 -0.24
CA LEU A 25 7.31 8.15 1.16
C LEU A 25 8.62 7.66 1.80
N ASP A 26 9.22 8.47 2.67
CA ASP A 26 10.60 8.29 3.19
C ASP A 26 10.77 7.19 4.29
N GLU A 27 9.86 6.21 4.38
CA GLU A 27 9.81 5.28 5.53
C GLU A 27 9.64 3.79 5.15
N ASN A 28 9.98 3.40 3.92
CA ASN A 28 9.91 1.99 3.52
C ASN A 28 11.02 1.15 4.18
N PHE A 29 10.65 0.01 4.74
CA PHE A 29 11.56 -0.99 5.31
C PHE A 29 12.22 -1.84 4.22
N GLY A 30 11.50 -2.19 3.16
CA GLY A 30 12.05 -2.88 1.99
C GLY A 30 12.42 -1.92 0.85
N THR A 31 13.34 -2.33 0.00
CA THR A 31 13.60 -1.71 -1.31
C THR A 31 12.93 -2.53 -2.41
N MET A 32 12.11 -1.88 -3.25
CA MET A 32 11.28 -2.49 -4.29
C MET A 32 11.81 -2.13 -5.68
N ILE A 33 12.43 -3.08 -6.37
CA ILE A 33 13.01 -2.84 -7.71
C ILE A 33 12.19 -3.60 -8.75
N CYS A 34 11.65 -2.88 -9.74
CA CYS A 34 10.77 -3.44 -10.76
C CYS A 34 11.21 -3.06 -12.19
N PHE A 35 11.06 -4.01 -13.11
CA PHE A 35 11.32 -3.85 -14.53
C PHE A 35 10.06 -4.19 -15.31
N HIS A 36 9.34 -3.16 -15.78
CA HIS A 36 8.14 -3.35 -16.58
C HIS A 36 8.07 -2.37 -17.76
N ARG A 37 7.68 -2.89 -18.93
CA ARG A 37 7.69 -2.12 -20.19
C ARG A 37 6.60 -1.06 -20.30
N ARG A 38 5.50 -1.17 -19.53
CA ARG A 38 4.33 -0.29 -19.62
C ARG A 38 4.15 0.63 -18.41
N TYR A 39 4.71 0.24 -17.27
CA TYR A 39 4.41 0.85 -15.99
C TYR A 39 5.72 1.13 -15.28
N ASP A 40 5.79 2.30 -14.65
CA ASP A 40 6.82 2.66 -13.71
C ASP A 40 6.38 2.18 -12.32
N LEU A 41 7.08 1.20 -11.78
CA LEU A 41 6.66 0.43 -10.60
C LEU A 41 7.76 0.40 -9.55
N GLY A 42 7.37 0.31 -8.27
CA GLY A 42 8.31 0.22 -7.16
C GLY A 42 9.02 1.54 -6.86
N ASP A 43 10.26 1.42 -6.38
CA ASP A 43 11.15 2.52 -6.06
C ASP A 43 11.89 2.99 -7.31
N GLU A 44 12.22 4.28 -7.33
CA GLU A 44 13.04 4.84 -8.41
C GLU A 44 14.47 4.26 -8.37
N HIS A 45 14.97 3.83 -9.52
CA HIS A 45 16.31 3.29 -9.67
C HIS A 45 16.90 3.58 -11.06
N ASN A 46 18.22 3.42 -11.19
CA ASN A 46 18.95 3.69 -12.44
C ASN A 46 19.45 2.43 -13.16
N TYR A 47 19.08 1.24 -12.68
CA TYR A 47 19.46 -0.02 -13.33
C TYR A 47 18.86 -0.12 -14.74
N GLY A 48 19.66 -0.57 -15.70
CA GLY A 48 19.22 -0.72 -17.09
C GLY A 48 18.25 -1.89 -17.29
N ASP A 49 18.48 -2.98 -16.55
CA ASP A 49 17.68 -4.20 -16.57
C ASP A 49 17.86 -5.00 -15.27
N ASN A 50 17.22 -6.16 -15.19
CA ASN A 50 17.30 -7.02 -14.02
C ASN A 50 18.68 -7.67 -13.82
N GLU A 51 19.48 -7.86 -14.88
CA GLU A 51 20.82 -8.46 -14.77
C GLU A 51 21.78 -7.46 -14.11
N ASP A 52 21.68 -6.18 -14.49
CA ASP A 52 22.42 -5.06 -13.88
C ASP A 52 22.15 -4.95 -12.38
N PHE A 53 20.86 -4.94 -12.00
CA PHE A 53 20.46 -4.95 -10.58
C PHE A 53 20.99 -6.16 -9.81
N LEU A 54 20.81 -7.38 -10.35
CA LEU A 54 21.26 -8.59 -9.66
C LEU A 54 22.78 -8.65 -9.52
N LYS A 55 23.54 -8.15 -10.51
CA LYS A 55 24.99 -8.04 -10.41
C LYS A 55 25.38 -7.06 -9.30
N ASP A 56 24.79 -5.87 -9.27
CA ASP A 56 25.10 -4.86 -8.25
C ASP A 56 24.79 -5.37 -6.83
N LEU A 57 23.59 -5.93 -6.62
CA LEU A 57 23.21 -6.49 -5.31
C LEU A 57 24.10 -7.68 -4.91
N TYR A 58 24.52 -8.51 -5.88
CA TYR A 58 25.49 -9.58 -5.64
C TYR A 58 26.84 -9.02 -5.19
N LEU A 59 27.38 -8.01 -5.87
CA LEU A 59 28.66 -7.39 -5.50
C LEU A 59 28.59 -6.72 -4.13
N GLN A 60 27.49 -6.03 -3.82
CA GLN A 60 27.24 -5.51 -2.46
C GLN A 60 27.23 -6.61 -1.40
N THR A 61 26.77 -7.81 -1.77
CA THR A 61 26.77 -8.99 -0.88
C THR A 61 28.16 -9.61 -0.69
N VAL A 62 28.93 -9.79 -1.77
CA VAL A 62 30.21 -10.53 -1.70
C VAL A 62 31.45 -9.65 -1.50
N GLY A 63 31.26 -8.34 -1.50
CA GLY A 63 32.29 -7.30 -1.47
C GLY A 63 32.36 -6.57 -2.82
N ASN A 64 32.07 -5.27 -2.83
CA ASN A 64 32.12 -4.43 -4.02
C ASN A 64 33.56 -3.97 -4.32
N ASP A 65 34.43 -4.95 -4.57
CA ASP A 65 35.86 -4.78 -4.84
C ASP A 65 36.33 -5.74 -5.95
N GLU A 66 37.62 -5.69 -6.29
CA GLU A 66 38.23 -6.55 -7.31
C GLU A 66 38.00 -8.05 -7.03
N LYS A 67 37.96 -8.46 -5.75
CA LYS A 67 37.71 -9.86 -5.38
C LYS A 67 36.26 -10.26 -5.59
N GLY A 68 35.32 -9.34 -5.37
CA GLY A 68 33.92 -9.54 -5.72
C GLY A 68 33.70 -9.75 -7.21
N GLU A 69 34.33 -8.89 -8.03
CA GLU A 69 34.30 -9.02 -9.50
C GLU A 69 34.95 -10.34 -9.95
N GLU A 70 36.10 -10.73 -9.37
CA GLU A 70 36.70 -12.05 -9.66
C GLU A 70 35.77 -13.22 -9.29
N LYS A 71 34.99 -13.12 -8.21
CA LYS A 71 34.01 -14.16 -7.85
C LYS A 71 32.89 -14.23 -8.89
N TYR A 72 32.40 -13.08 -9.34
CA TYR A 72 31.39 -12.98 -10.38
C TYR A 72 31.88 -13.59 -11.70
N ASP A 73 33.08 -13.22 -12.16
CA ASP A 73 33.66 -13.76 -13.39
C ASP A 73 33.86 -15.29 -13.33
N ARG A 74 34.35 -15.80 -12.19
CA ARG A 74 34.49 -17.25 -11.98
C ARG A 74 33.13 -17.96 -11.98
N LEU A 75 32.08 -17.31 -11.50
CA LEU A 75 30.71 -17.82 -11.55
C LEU A 75 30.26 -18.00 -13.01
N LEU A 76 30.42 -16.96 -13.83
CA LEU A 76 30.04 -16.97 -15.24
C LEU A 76 30.86 -17.98 -16.05
N ASP A 77 32.17 -18.03 -15.85
CA ASP A 77 33.06 -19.02 -16.50
C ASP A 77 32.66 -20.47 -16.17
N ARG A 78 32.30 -20.73 -14.92
CA ARG A 78 31.82 -22.07 -14.51
C ARG A 78 30.49 -22.43 -15.18
N LEU A 79 29.52 -21.52 -15.20
CA LEU A 79 28.20 -21.77 -15.78
C LEU A 79 28.23 -21.89 -17.30
N SER A 80 29.03 -21.07 -18.00
CA SER A 80 29.16 -21.14 -19.46
C SER A 80 29.76 -22.45 -19.97
N LYS A 81 30.48 -23.19 -19.12
CA LYS A 81 31.07 -24.51 -19.43
C LYS A 81 30.10 -25.68 -19.20
N GLN A 82 28.94 -25.44 -18.59
CA GLN A 82 27.97 -26.50 -18.34
C GLN A 82 27.18 -26.83 -19.62
N PRO A 83 27.04 -28.12 -19.99
CA PRO A 83 26.38 -28.53 -21.23
C PRO A 83 24.89 -28.14 -21.31
N ASP A 84 24.23 -28.05 -20.16
CA ASP A 84 22.80 -27.76 -19.98
C ASP A 84 22.48 -26.27 -19.92
N THR A 85 23.50 -25.39 -19.88
CA THR A 85 23.34 -23.94 -19.89
C THR A 85 24.19 -23.27 -20.98
N PRO A 86 23.88 -23.49 -22.27
CA PRO A 86 24.64 -22.88 -23.34
C PRO A 86 24.62 -21.36 -23.25
N PHE A 87 25.78 -20.72 -23.43
CA PHE A 87 25.91 -19.27 -23.32
C PHE A 87 24.91 -18.53 -24.23
N GLY A 88 24.25 -17.51 -23.67
CA GLY A 88 23.26 -16.69 -24.38
C GLY A 88 21.86 -17.30 -24.49
N THR A 89 21.60 -18.47 -23.90
CA THR A 89 20.24 -19.03 -23.85
C THR A 89 19.47 -18.56 -22.62
N ARG A 90 18.15 -18.77 -22.64
CA ARG A 90 17.27 -18.49 -21.51
C ARG A 90 17.64 -19.35 -20.30
N GLU A 91 18.09 -20.58 -20.52
CA GLU A 91 18.54 -21.51 -19.50
C GLU A 91 19.82 -20.99 -18.81
N TYR A 92 20.76 -20.44 -19.59
CA TYR A 92 21.96 -19.79 -19.04
C TYR A 92 21.60 -18.57 -18.18
N ALA A 93 20.77 -17.66 -18.69
CA ALA A 93 20.33 -16.49 -17.92
C ALA A 93 19.64 -16.89 -16.61
N ARG A 94 18.77 -17.91 -16.65
CA ARG A 94 18.13 -18.47 -15.44
C ARG A 94 19.15 -19.04 -14.45
N ALA A 95 20.14 -19.79 -14.92
CA ALA A 95 21.16 -20.39 -14.07
C ALA A 95 22.06 -19.33 -13.42
N VAL A 96 22.42 -18.28 -14.15
CA VAL A 96 23.14 -17.12 -13.61
C VAL A 96 22.31 -16.45 -12.52
N ASN A 97 21.07 -16.06 -12.81
CA ASN A 97 20.19 -15.40 -11.83
C ASN A 97 19.98 -16.24 -10.57
N GLN A 98 19.78 -17.55 -10.72
CA GLN A 98 19.64 -18.46 -9.59
C GLN A 98 20.91 -18.53 -8.73
N ALA A 99 22.08 -18.54 -9.37
CA ALA A 99 23.35 -18.60 -8.66
C ALA A 99 23.70 -17.29 -7.95
N LEU A 100 23.38 -16.14 -8.55
CA LEU A 100 23.50 -14.83 -7.90
C LEU A 100 22.55 -14.73 -6.70
N MET A 101 21.28 -15.09 -6.87
CA MET A 101 20.28 -15.06 -5.80
C MET A 101 20.67 -15.94 -4.61
N ALA A 102 21.21 -17.13 -4.85
CA ALA A 102 21.67 -18.01 -3.77
C ALA A 102 22.78 -17.40 -2.90
N GLU A 103 23.57 -16.47 -3.43
CA GLU A 103 24.55 -15.71 -2.65
C GLU A 103 23.90 -14.50 -1.98
N ILE A 104 23.07 -13.74 -2.70
CA ILE A 104 22.35 -12.57 -2.19
C ILE A 104 21.51 -12.92 -0.95
N GLU A 105 20.77 -14.03 -0.99
CA GLU A 105 19.92 -14.52 0.11
C GLU A 105 20.70 -14.90 1.39
N LYS A 106 22.03 -14.99 1.31
CA LYS A 106 22.87 -15.16 2.51
C LYS A 106 22.95 -13.91 3.34
N GLU A 107 22.83 -12.72 2.75
CA GLU A 107 22.86 -11.44 3.46
C GLU A 107 21.60 -10.60 3.28
N HIS A 108 20.62 -11.07 2.53
CA HIS A 108 19.35 -10.38 2.29
C HIS A 108 18.15 -11.32 2.48
N ILE A 109 17.00 -10.73 2.80
CA ILE A 109 15.71 -11.37 2.55
C ILE A 109 15.18 -10.77 1.25
N VAL A 110 14.83 -11.62 0.28
CA VAL A 110 14.39 -11.22 -1.05
C VAL A 110 13.10 -11.95 -1.37
N LEU A 111 12.07 -11.22 -1.80
CA LEU A 111 10.82 -11.79 -2.28
C LEU A 111 10.61 -11.38 -3.74
N PRO A 112 10.22 -12.32 -4.63
CA PRO A 112 9.89 -11.97 -6.01
C PRO A 112 8.62 -11.11 -6.04
N LEU A 113 8.50 -10.24 -7.05
CA LEU A 113 7.28 -9.46 -7.30
C LEU A 113 6.66 -9.90 -8.60
N TYR A 114 5.41 -10.31 -8.55
CA TYR A 114 4.58 -10.65 -9.70
C TYR A 114 3.57 -9.54 -9.94
N LEU A 115 3.43 -9.14 -11.20
CA LEU A 115 2.37 -8.25 -11.65
C LEU A 115 1.33 -9.08 -12.41
N TYR A 116 0.06 -8.75 -12.21
CA TYR A 116 -1.07 -9.20 -13.01
C TYR A 116 -1.72 -7.98 -13.67
N ASP A 117 -1.78 -7.98 -15.00
CA ASP A 117 -2.29 -6.88 -15.83
C ASP A 117 -3.48 -7.39 -16.66
N HIS A 118 -4.68 -7.33 -16.05
CA HIS A 118 -5.92 -7.83 -16.65
C HIS A 118 -7.07 -6.84 -16.42
N SER A 119 -6.99 -5.68 -17.09
CA SER A 119 -7.91 -4.52 -16.94
C SER A 119 -7.77 -3.74 -15.63
N ALA A 120 -7.34 -4.40 -14.56
CA ALA A 120 -6.84 -3.78 -13.34
C ALA A 120 -5.46 -4.36 -13.03
N LEU A 121 -4.60 -3.54 -12.43
CA LEU A 121 -3.29 -3.98 -11.96
C LEU A 121 -3.41 -4.65 -10.59
N ALA A 122 -2.67 -5.73 -10.39
CA ALA A 122 -2.45 -6.30 -9.06
C ALA A 122 -1.00 -6.76 -8.92
N MET A 123 -0.45 -6.64 -7.71
CA MET A 123 0.90 -7.07 -7.37
C MET A 123 0.89 -8.05 -6.20
N SER A 124 1.78 -9.04 -6.24
CA SER A 124 1.91 -10.04 -5.19
C SER A 124 3.33 -10.56 -5.09
N THR A 125 3.72 -11.02 -3.90
CA THR A 125 4.96 -11.78 -3.72
C THR A 125 4.86 -13.23 -4.22
N ASP A 126 3.66 -13.66 -4.60
CA ASP A 126 3.37 -15.01 -5.09
C ASP A 126 2.86 -14.96 -6.54
N SER A 127 3.18 -15.99 -7.33
CA SER A 127 2.70 -16.09 -8.70
C SER A 127 1.16 -16.10 -8.77
N PHE A 128 0.58 -15.42 -9.76
CA PHE A 128 -0.86 -15.47 -10.02
C PHE A 128 -1.29 -16.71 -10.83
N VAL A 129 -0.34 -17.45 -11.41
CA VAL A 129 -0.63 -18.66 -12.18
C VAL A 129 -1.36 -19.67 -11.29
N GLY A 130 -2.51 -20.16 -11.76
CA GLY A 130 -3.39 -21.06 -11.00
C GLY A 130 -4.23 -20.37 -9.90
N ARG A 131 -4.09 -19.06 -9.69
CA ARG A 131 -4.87 -18.26 -8.73
C ARG A 131 -5.75 -17.19 -9.38
N ALA A 132 -5.40 -16.73 -10.58
CA ALA A 132 -6.17 -15.73 -11.32
C ALA A 132 -6.44 -16.16 -12.78
N VAL A 133 -7.51 -15.61 -13.35
CA VAL A 133 -7.96 -15.90 -14.71
C VAL A 133 -6.93 -15.37 -15.71
N HIS A 134 -6.56 -16.19 -16.70
CA HIS A 134 -5.59 -15.85 -17.74
C HIS A 134 -4.18 -15.45 -17.24
N ALA A 135 -3.83 -15.76 -15.99
CA ALA A 135 -2.54 -15.39 -15.42
C ALA A 135 -1.34 -15.99 -16.17
N GLU A 136 -1.51 -17.08 -16.93
CA GLU A 136 -0.48 -17.63 -17.80
C GLU A 136 -0.03 -16.68 -18.91
N TRP A 137 -0.86 -15.70 -19.27
CA TRP A 137 -0.60 -14.69 -20.30
C TRP A 137 -0.48 -13.28 -19.72
N ASP A 138 -1.29 -12.98 -18.72
CA ASP A 138 -1.46 -11.64 -18.17
C ASP A 138 -0.67 -11.42 -16.87
N SER A 139 0.10 -12.40 -16.42
CA SER A 139 1.00 -12.26 -15.27
C SER A 139 2.44 -12.65 -15.57
N GLY A 140 3.36 -12.03 -14.84
CA GLY A 140 4.77 -12.39 -14.84
C GLY A 140 5.49 -11.79 -13.65
N GLN A 141 6.67 -12.33 -13.35
CA GLN A 141 7.57 -11.70 -12.40
C GLN A 141 8.12 -10.41 -13.01
N VAL A 142 8.00 -9.30 -12.29
CA VAL A 142 8.46 -7.97 -12.71
C VAL A 142 9.61 -7.44 -11.88
N GLY A 143 9.93 -8.05 -10.74
CA GLY A 143 10.96 -7.49 -9.87
C GLY A 143 11.17 -8.25 -8.58
N TRP A 144 11.70 -7.54 -7.59
CA TRP A 144 11.93 -8.03 -6.24
C TRP A 144 11.74 -6.92 -5.22
N ILE A 145 11.27 -7.31 -4.03
CA ILE A 145 11.39 -6.49 -2.82
C ILE A 145 12.41 -7.17 -1.90
N TYR A 146 13.34 -6.40 -1.34
CA TYR A 146 14.38 -6.94 -0.50
C TYR A 146 14.76 -6.03 0.67
N VAL A 147 15.41 -6.62 1.67
CA VAL A 147 16.02 -5.91 2.79
C VAL A 147 17.29 -6.63 3.23
N SER A 148 18.32 -5.89 3.60
CA SER A 148 19.58 -6.49 4.08
C SER A 148 19.45 -7.00 5.51
N LYS A 149 20.23 -8.03 5.85
CA LYS A 149 20.34 -8.50 7.23
C LYS A 149 20.96 -7.44 8.15
N ALA A 150 21.73 -6.49 7.62
CA ALA A 150 22.22 -5.37 8.41
C ALA A 150 21.06 -4.45 8.83
N ASP A 151 20.19 -4.11 7.89
CA ASP A 151 19.03 -3.24 8.13
C ASP A 151 18.00 -3.92 9.04
N ILE A 152 17.76 -5.22 8.87
CA ILE A 152 16.93 -5.99 9.82
C ILE A 152 17.50 -5.90 11.24
N ARG A 153 18.81 -6.06 11.43
CA ARG A 153 19.42 -5.96 12.76
C ARG A 153 19.26 -4.56 13.36
N ALA A 154 19.40 -3.52 12.53
CA ALA A 154 19.23 -2.14 12.95
C ALA A 154 17.78 -1.84 13.33
N GLU A 155 16.83 -2.16 12.46
CA GLU A 155 15.38 -1.93 12.63
C GLU A 155 14.84 -2.63 13.88
N TYR A 156 15.15 -3.92 14.04
CA TYR A 156 14.66 -4.73 15.15
C TYR A 156 15.56 -4.65 16.40
N GLN A 157 16.67 -3.90 16.33
CA GLN A 157 17.66 -3.74 17.42
C GLN A 157 18.14 -5.08 17.99
N VAL A 158 18.55 -6.00 17.10
CA VAL A 158 19.03 -7.34 17.45
C VAL A 158 20.40 -7.64 16.87
N ASP A 159 21.25 -8.34 17.62
CA ASP A 159 22.54 -8.81 17.09
C ASP A 159 22.38 -10.02 16.14
N ARG A 160 21.40 -10.87 16.43
CA ARG A 160 21.13 -12.11 15.69
C ARG A 160 19.69 -12.15 15.20
N ILE A 161 19.55 -12.39 13.90
CA ILE A 161 18.26 -12.67 13.25
C ILE A 161 17.85 -14.10 13.60
N THR A 162 16.86 -14.23 14.49
CA THR A 162 16.22 -15.50 14.83
C THR A 162 15.17 -15.86 13.76
N PRO A 163 14.65 -17.10 13.73
CA PRO A 163 13.55 -17.45 12.82
C PRO A 163 12.32 -16.54 12.97
N SER A 164 12.00 -16.12 14.20
CA SER A 164 10.87 -15.21 14.46
C SER A 164 11.13 -13.80 13.91
N VAL A 165 12.34 -13.25 14.08
CA VAL A 165 12.69 -11.94 13.50
C VAL A 165 12.69 -12.01 11.96
N ARG A 166 13.18 -13.12 11.40
CA ARG A 166 13.14 -13.36 9.96
C ARG A 166 11.70 -13.36 9.43
N GLU A 167 10.80 -14.10 10.10
CA GLU A 167 9.38 -14.15 9.73
C GLU A 167 8.72 -12.77 9.84
N GLN A 168 9.03 -12.00 10.89
CA GLN A 168 8.55 -10.61 11.02
C GLN A 168 9.02 -9.73 9.86
N ALA A 169 10.30 -9.81 9.48
CA ALA A 169 10.85 -9.06 8.36
C ALA A 169 10.20 -9.49 7.03
N GLU A 170 10.05 -10.79 6.77
CA GLU A 170 9.36 -11.31 5.57
C GLU A 170 7.90 -10.84 5.51
N ASN A 171 7.18 -10.84 6.63
CA ASN A 171 5.81 -10.35 6.69
C ASN A 171 5.73 -8.85 6.45
N ARG A 172 6.69 -8.07 6.97
CA ARG A 172 6.74 -6.63 6.71
C ARG A 172 6.96 -6.30 5.23
N LEU A 173 7.82 -7.05 4.54
CA LEU A 173 7.97 -6.91 3.08
C LEU A 173 6.66 -7.24 2.35
N LYS A 174 5.96 -8.31 2.76
CA LYS A 174 4.65 -8.66 2.19
C LYS A 174 3.60 -7.59 2.44
N ASP A 175 3.62 -6.96 3.61
CA ASP A 175 2.71 -5.86 3.95
C ASP A 175 2.98 -4.63 3.08
N GLU A 176 4.24 -4.28 2.81
CA GLU A 176 4.57 -3.20 1.86
C GLU A 176 4.06 -3.50 0.45
N VAL A 177 4.20 -4.75 -0.01
CA VAL A 177 3.64 -5.16 -1.30
C VAL A 177 2.12 -5.11 -1.29
N ARG A 178 1.45 -5.49 -0.18
CA ARG A 178 -0.01 -5.40 -0.03
C ARG A 178 -0.49 -3.96 -0.10
N ILE A 179 0.20 -3.04 0.57
CA ILE A 179 -0.11 -1.60 0.55
C ILE A 179 0.09 -1.04 -0.86
N TYR A 180 1.20 -1.39 -1.51
CA TYR A 180 1.46 -0.95 -2.88
C TYR A 180 0.47 -1.53 -3.90
N ASP A 181 0.05 -2.79 -3.73
CA ASP A 181 -0.99 -3.42 -4.53
C ASP A 181 -2.35 -2.71 -4.38
N ALA A 182 -2.77 -2.38 -3.15
CA ALA A 182 -3.97 -1.60 -2.91
C ALA A 182 -3.91 -0.22 -3.60
N TYR A 183 -2.74 0.43 -3.56
CA TYR A 183 -2.49 1.66 -4.33
C TYR A 183 -2.68 1.46 -5.84
N LEU A 184 -2.08 0.40 -6.41
CA LEU A 184 -2.23 0.09 -7.85
C LEU A 184 -3.68 -0.20 -8.25
N ARG A 185 -4.50 -0.71 -7.32
CA ARG A 185 -5.93 -0.97 -7.51
C ARG A 185 -6.81 0.26 -7.27
N GLY A 186 -6.24 1.40 -6.87
CA GLY A 186 -6.98 2.62 -6.54
C GLY A 186 -7.77 2.50 -5.25
N GLU A 187 -7.40 1.58 -4.37
CA GLU A 187 -8.05 1.35 -3.07
C GLU A 187 -7.43 2.27 -2.01
N CYS A 188 -7.63 3.56 -2.21
CA CYS A 188 -7.20 4.63 -1.32
C CYS A 188 -8.40 5.51 -1.02
N TYR A 189 -8.60 5.86 0.25
CA TYR A 189 -9.79 6.55 0.70
C TYR A 189 -9.45 7.65 1.71
N GLY A 190 -10.38 8.59 1.83
CA GLY A 190 -10.43 9.55 2.92
C GLY A 190 -11.85 9.84 3.35
N TYR A 191 -11.98 10.50 4.50
CA TYR A 191 -13.26 10.91 5.04
C TYR A 191 -13.30 12.41 5.34
N GLU A 192 -14.52 12.91 5.34
CA GLU A 192 -14.86 14.21 5.92
C GLU A 192 -16.03 14.03 6.89
N LEU A 193 -15.89 14.58 8.08
CA LEU A 193 -16.91 14.58 9.12
C LEU A 193 -17.43 16.00 9.33
N TYR A 194 -18.72 16.18 9.12
CA TYR A 194 -19.41 17.43 9.33
C TYR A 194 -20.29 17.34 10.57
N LYS A 195 -20.40 18.44 11.32
CA LYS A 195 -21.33 18.61 12.44
C LYS A 195 -22.15 19.87 12.22
N ASN A 196 -23.47 19.78 12.23
CA ASN A 196 -24.36 20.92 11.94
C ASN A 196 -24.02 21.64 10.61
N GLY A 197 -23.55 20.89 9.61
CA GLY A 197 -23.20 21.44 8.29
C GLY A 197 -21.81 22.09 8.20
N GLU A 198 -21.05 22.15 9.30
CA GLU A 198 -19.66 22.63 9.31
C GLU A 198 -18.70 21.45 9.30
N LEU A 199 -17.65 21.52 8.48
CA LEU A 199 -16.58 20.52 8.48
C LEU A 199 -15.85 20.58 9.81
N THR A 200 -15.89 19.47 10.56
CA THR A 200 -15.25 19.36 11.88
C THR A 200 -13.96 18.55 11.86
N ASP A 201 -13.85 17.59 10.95
CA ASP A 201 -12.67 16.74 10.84
C ASP A 201 -12.54 16.17 9.43
N SER A 202 -11.32 15.94 8.97
CA SER A 202 -11.03 15.23 7.73
C SER A 202 -9.67 14.57 7.79
N CYS A 203 -9.61 13.33 7.30
CA CYS A 203 -8.37 12.57 7.23
C CYS A 203 -8.34 11.75 5.94
N TRP A 204 -7.14 11.63 5.36
CA TRP A 204 -6.88 11.02 4.07
C TRP A 204 -5.77 9.98 4.20
N GLY A 205 -5.70 9.08 3.21
CA GLY A 205 -4.64 8.10 3.10
C GLY A 205 -4.91 6.76 3.78
N PHE A 206 -6.17 6.37 3.88
CA PHE A 206 -6.57 5.02 4.26
C PHE A 206 -6.39 4.10 3.05
N VAL A 207 -5.44 3.15 3.12
CA VAL A 207 -5.08 2.26 2.01
C VAL A 207 -5.48 0.83 2.33
N GLY A 208 -6.12 0.17 1.37
CA GLY A 208 -6.63 -1.18 1.51
C GLY A 208 -8.07 -1.26 1.03
N SER A 209 -8.67 -2.45 1.10
CA SER A 209 -10.06 -2.63 0.64
C SER A 209 -11.01 -1.66 1.35
N PHE A 210 -12.14 -1.31 0.73
CA PHE A 210 -13.10 -0.39 1.33
C PHE A 210 -13.53 -0.82 2.75
N ASP A 211 -13.71 -2.13 2.98
CA ASP A 211 -14.07 -2.70 4.28
C ASP A 211 -12.98 -2.57 5.34
N GLU A 212 -11.70 -2.57 4.94
CA GLU A 212 -10.57 -2.28 5.83
C GLU A 212 -10.53 -0.79 6.13
N ALA A 213 -10.62 0.05 5.10
CA ALA A 213 -10.58 1.51 5.24
C ALA A 213 -11.67 2.03 6.19
N ILE A 214 -12.92 1.55 6.10
CA ILE A 214 -13.98 2.01 7.00
C ILE A 214 -13.80 1.56 8.46
N LYS A 215 -13.05 0.47 8.72
CA LYS A 215 -12.70 0.05 10.08
C LYS A 215 -11.65 0.99 10.65
N ASP A 216 -10.61 1.27 9.87
CA ASP A 216 -9.55 2.21 10.28
C ASP A 216 -10.12 3.61 10.50
N ILE A 217 -10.96 4.12 9.58
CA ILE A 217 -11.65 5.41 9.72
C ILE A 217 -12.45 5.47 11.02
N ALA A 218 -13.13 4.38 11.41
CA ALA A 218 -13.94 4.37 12.63
C ALA A 218 -13.12 4.63 13.91
N GLU A 219 -11.82 4.34 13.90
CA GLU A 219 -10.92 4.60 15.04
C GLU A 219 -10.57 6.08 15.21
N TYR A 220 -10.71 6.88 14.16
CA TYR A 220 -10.46 8.34 14.18
C TYR A 220 -11.72 9.15 14.50
N LEU A 221 -12.91 8.55 14.35
CA LEU A 221 -14.16 9.25 14.61
C LEU A 221 -14.39 9.47 16.12
N PRO A 222 -15.00 10.60 16.52
CA PRO A 222 -15.33 10.85 17.92
C PRO A 222 -16.37 9.84 18.43
N ASP A 223 -16.41 9.62 19.75
CA ASP A 223 -17.29 8.62 20.40
C ASP A 223 -18.78 8.79 20.03
N GLU A 224 -19.23 10.03 19.82
CA GLU A 224 -20.62 10.33 19.43
C GLU A 224 -20.98 9.84 18.02
N CYS A 225 -19.97 9.53 17.20
CA CYS A 225 -20.10 9.01 15.83
C CYS A 225 -19.94 7.49 15.74
N LYS A 226 -19.87 6.79 16.88
CA LYS A 226 -19.70 5.33 16.91
C LYS A 226 -20.79 4.61 16.10
N GLY A 227 -20.37 3.71 15.22
CA GLY A 227 -21.25 2.93 14.33
C GLY A 227 -21.78 3.71 13.11
N MET A 228 -21.28 4.92 12.84
CA MET A 228 -21.64 5.64 11.61
C MET A 228 -21.11 4.95 10.34
N THR A 229 -19.91 4.35 10.39
CA THR A 229 -19.30 3.66 9.25
C THR A 229 -20.12 2.45 8.78
N GLU A 230 -20.81 1.77 9.71
CA GLU A 230 -21.73 0.65 9.41
C GLU A 230 -23.01 1.09 8.67
N LYS A 231 -23.31 2.40 8.68
CA LYS A 231 -24.51 2.99 8.05
C LYS A 231 -24.20 3.70 6.73
N LEU A 232 -22.96 3.61 6.26
CA LEU A 232 -22.55 4.18 4.98
C LEU A 232 -23.39 3.58 3.85
N ALA A 233 -23.91 4.45 3.00
CA ALA A 233 -24.67 4.06 1.82
C ALA A 233 -24.10 4.78 0.59
N GLU A 234 -24.08 4.06 -0.53
CA GLU A 234 -23.62 4.60 -1.80
C GLU A 234 -24.57 5.70 -2.30
N VAL A 235 -24.00 6.81 -2.77
CA VAL A 235 -24.75 7.92 -3.35
C VAL A 235 -24.40 8.01 -4.84
N ASN A 236 -25.26 7.42 -5.68
CA ASN A 236 -24.92 7.08 -7.07
C ASN A 236 -25.27 8.12 -8.13
N ASP A 237 -26.01 9.17 -7.77
CA ASP A 237 -26.28 10.26 -8.72
C ASP A 237 -26.27 11.64 -8.05
N PRO A 238 -25.84 12.69 -8.77
CA PRO A 238 -25.77 14.06 -8.24
C PRO A 238 -27.10 14.59 -7.70
N ALA A 239 -28.24 14.20 -8.28
CA ALA A 239 -29.55 14.64 -7.82
C ALA A 239 -29.94 13.96 -6.49
N SER A 240 -29.61 12.69 -6.31
CA SER A 240 -29.76 11.97 -5.03
C SER A 240 -28.85 12.54 -3.94
N MET A 241 -27.63 12.95 -4.30
CA MET A 241 -26.72 13.64 -3.39
C MET A 241 -27.31 14.99 -2.95
N VAL A 242 -27.70 15.84 -3.90
CA VAL A 242 -28.32 17.14 -3.63
C VAL A 242 -29.60 16.97 -2.80
N LYS A 243 -30.44 15.98 -3.12
CA LYS A 243 -31.67 15.71 -2.37
C LYS A 243 -31.38 15.28 -0.93
N THR A 244 -30.37 14.44 -0.71
CA THR A 244 -29.97 14.00 0.64
C THR A 244 -29.41 15.16 1.45
N LEU A 245 -28.51 15.96 0.86
CA LEU A 245 -27.95 17.16 1.47
C LEU A 245 -29.03 18.20 1.80
N LEU A 246 -29.95 18.48 0.87
CA LEU A 246 -31.07 19.40 1.09
C LEU A 246 -32.03 18.93 2.19
N LYS A 247 -32.31 17.61 2.24
CA LYS A 247 -33.15 17.03 3.29
C LYS A 247 -32.49 17.20 4.66
N HIS A 248 -31.18 16.98 4.76
CA HIS A 248 -30.43 17.14 6.00
C HIS A 248 -30.35 18.62 6.41
N ALA A 249 -30.00 19.53 5.49
CA ALA A 249 -30.01 20.97 5.74
C ALA A 249 -31.38 21.45 6.24
N ARG A 250 -32.47 20.94 5.68
CA ARG A 250 -33.82 21.24 6.16
C ARG A 250 -34.05 20.74 7.60
N ILE A 251 -33.64 19.52 7.93
CA ILE A 251 -33.77 18.96 9.29
C ILE A 251 -32.97 19.81 10.28
N GLN A 252 -31.73 20.18 9.95
CA GLN A 252 -30.89 21.04 10.77
C GLN A 252 -31.52 22.42 11.00
N VAL A 253 -32.07 23.04 9.95
CA VAL A 253 -32.80 24.33 10.07
C VAL A 253 -34.02 24.18 10.98
N GLU A 254 -34.80 23.09 10.83
CA GLU A 254 -35.94 22.81 11.70
C GLU A 254 -35.52 22.57 13.17
N GLN A 255 -34.37 21.93 13.41
CA GLN A 255 -33.80 21.73 14.75
C GLN A 255 -33.28 23.03 15.36
N ALA A 256 -32.52 23.82 14.60
CA ALA A 256 -32.03 25.13 15.03
C ALA A 256 -33.20 26.07 15.37
N ALA A 257 -34.27 26.06 14.55
CA ALA A 257 -35.48 26.83 14.83
C ALA A 257 -36.15 26.37 16.14
N LYS A 258 -36.27 25.05 16.38
CA LYS A 258 -36.81 24.51 17.64
C LYS A 258 -35.93 24.83 18.84
N ASP A 259 -34.62 24.84 18.70
CA ASP A 259 -33.69 25.19 19.79
C ASP A 259 -33.72 26.70 20.10
N MET A 260 -33.91 27.55 19.08
CA MET A 260 -34.21 28.97 19.26
C MET A 260 -35.57 29.18 19.97
N GLU A 261 -36.60 28.41 19.61
CA GLU A 261 -37.92 28.43 20.25
C GLU A 261 -37.93 27.81 21.65
N ARG A 262 -37.00 26.89 21.97
CA ARG A 262 -36.77 26.33 23.32
C ARG A 262 -35.92 27.24 24.20
N LYS A 263 -35.11 28.13 23.61
CA LYS A 263 -34.43 29.24 24.29
C LYS A 263 -35.35 30.46 24.51
N PRO A 264 -36.45 30.36 25.27
CA PRO A 264 -36.83 31.51 26.11
C PRO A 264 -37.58 31.17 27.42
N ARG A 265 -36.93 31.37 28.60
CA ARG A 265 -37.53 31.92 29.86
C ARG A 265 -36.61 32.04 31.09
N GLU A 266 -35.32 31.71 31.05
CA GLU A 266 -34.43 31.89 32.23
C GLU A 266 -33.84 33.30 32.42
N GLN A 267 -34.29 34.31 31.65
CA GLN A 267 -33.89 35.71 31.85
C GLN A 267 -35.05 36.68 32.17
N VAL A 268 -36.21 36.21 32.65
CA VAL A 268 -37.35 37.11 32.96
C VAL A 268 -37.85 37.01 34.42
N LEU A 269 -37.10 36.44 35.35
CA LEU A 269 -37.42 36.51 36.79
C LEU A 269 -36.17 36.86 37.59
N GLY A 270 -35.80 38.13 37.60
CA GLY A 270 -34.70 38.65 38.41
C GLY A 270 -34.59 40.17 38.48
N ALA A 271 -35.67 40.90 38.17
CA ALA A 271 -35.70 42.36 38.30
C ALA A 271 -37.10 42.81 38.71
N GLU A 272 -37.51 42.45 39.92
CA GLU A 272 -38.50 43.20 40.71
C GLU A 272 -38.44 42.68 42.15
N LEU A 273 -37.61 43.36 42.97
CA LEU A 273 -37.83 43.76 44.37
C LEU A 273 -36.58 44.48 44.90
#